data_AF-A0A8T9AQ66-F1
#
_entry.id   AF-A0A8T9AQ66-F1
#
_cell.length_a   1.000
_cell.length_b   1.000
_cell.length_c   1.000
_cell.angle_alpha   90.00
_cell.angle_beta   90.00
_cell.angle_gamma   90.00
#
_symmetry.space_group_name_H-M   'P 1'
#
loop_
_entity.id
_entity.type
_entity.pdbx_description
1 polymer ?
#
loop_
_entity_poly.entity_id
_entity_poly.type
_entity_poly.pdbx_seq_one_letter_code
_entity_poly.pdbx_strand_id
1 'polypeptide(L)' 'MSAPAIYVDADACPVKAEVEKVAERLGVAVTYVSNGGLRPSRDPMIRNV' A
#
# COMPACT_ATOMS: atom_id res chain seq x y z
N MET A 1 13.36 11.37 -13.05
CA MET A 1 12.70 10.05 -13.14
C MET A 1 11.57 10.04 -12.14
N SER A 2 10.39 9.53 -12.49
CA SER A 2 9.31 9.37 -11.51
C SER A 2 9.72 8.31 -10.49
N ALA A 3 9.48 8.57 -9.20
CA ALA A 3 9.64 7.53 -8.20
C ALA A 3 8.66 6.37 -8.49
N PRO A 4 9.06 5.11 -8.26
CA PRO A 4 8.15 3.97 -8.40
C PRO A 4 7.00 4.06 -7.38
N ALA A 5 5.90 3.39 -7.67
CA ALA A 5 4.74 3.26 -6.78
C ALA A 5 4.26 1.81 -6.76
N ILE A 6 3.76 1.35 -5.61
CA ILE A 6 3.22 0.00 -5.43
C ILE A 6 1.70 0.08 -5.34
N TYR A 7 1.02 -0.76 -6.12
CA TYR A 7 -0.41 -0.96 -6.04
C TYR A 7 -0.67 -2.37 -5.50
N VAL A 8 -1.50 -2.48 -4.47
CA VAL A 8 -1.79 -3.76 -3.81
C VAL A 8 -3.29 -3.98 -3.83
N ASP A 9 -3.72 -5.14 -4.31
CA ASP A 9 -5.08 -5.63 -4.12
C ASP A 9 -5.31 -5.88 -2.61
N ALA A 10 -6.14 -5.04 -2.00
CA ALA A 10 -6.37 -5.09 -0.57
C ALA A 10 -7.37 -6.16 -0.14
N ASP A 11 -8.12 -6.73 -1.10
CA ASP A 11 -9.20 -7.69 -0.84
C ASP A 11 -8.65 -9.10 -0.62
N ALA A 12 -7.59 -9.47 -1.36
CA ALA A 12 -7.06 -10.83 -1.36
C ALA A 12 -5.58 -10.95 -0.97
N CYS A 13 -4.81 -9.86 -0.89
CA CYS A 13 -3.37 -9.96 -0.65
C CYS A 13 -3.05 -10.44 0.79
N PRO A 14 -2.39 -11.61 0.97
CA PRO A 14 -2.05 -12.14 2.29
C PRO A 14 -0.82 -11.47 2.91
N VAL A 15 -0.10 -10.64 2.15
CA VAL A 15 1.21 -10.08 2.52
C VAL A 15 1.23 -8.55 2.59
N LYS A 16 0.07 -7.91 2.81
CA LYS A 16 -0.05 -6.44 2.95
C LYS A 16 0.99 -5.84 3.91
N ALA A 17 1.13 -6.42 5.11
CA ALA A 17 2.09 -5.96 6.11
C ALA A 17 3.56 -6.07 5.66
N GLU A 18 3.90 -7.04 4.79
CA GLU A 18 5.26 -7.15 4.26
C GLU A 18 5.51 -6.12 3.17
N VAL A 19 4.50 -5.81 2.35
CA VAL A 19 4.57 -4.71 1.38
C VAL A 19 4.88 -3.40 2.09
N GLU A 20 4.21 -3.11 3.22
CA GLU A 20 4.46 -1.91 4.01
C GLU A 20 5.91 -1.81 4.48
N LYS A 21 6.47 -2.88 5.06
CA LYS A 21 7.88 -2.90 5.51
C LYS A 21 8.87 -2.67 4.37
N VAL A 22 8.64 -3.31 3.22
CA VAL A 22 9.52 -3.17 2.06
C VAL A 22 9.42 -1.76 1.46
N ALA A 23 8.20 -1.24 1.38
CA ALA A 23 7.94 0.11 0.88
C ALA A 23 8.57 1.18 1.77
N GLU A 24 8.47 1.03 3.09
CA GLU A 24 9.14 1.88 4.08
C GLU A 24 10.66 1.88 3.87
N ARG A 25 11.28 0.69 3.76
CA ARG A 25 12.72 0.54 3.53
C ARG A 25 13.19 1.20 2.23
N LEU A 26 12.34 1.21 1.20
CA LEU A 26 12.68 1.73 -0.12
C LEU A 26 12.19 3.17 -0.35
N GLY A 27 11.45 3.76 0.60
CA GLY A 27 10.86 5.09 0.43
C GLY A 27 9.82 5.16 -0.69
N VAL A 28 9.07 4.08 -0.91
CA VAL A 28 8.13 3.93 -2.03
C VAL A 28 6.69 4.07 -1.53
N ALA A 29 5.85 4.81 -2.26
CA ALA A 29 4.44 4.96 -1.90
C ALA A 29 3.63 3.70 -2.22
N VAL A 30 2.68 3.37 -1.35
CA VAL A 30 1.77 2.23 -1.51
C VAL A 30 0.33 2.73 -1.67
N THR A 31 -0.40 2.16 -2.62
CA THR A 31 -1.84 2.36 -2.78
C THR A 31 -2.55 1.02 -2.67
N TYR A 32 -3.37 0.86 -1.64
CA TYR A 32 -4.31 -0.24 -1.49
C TYR A 32 -5.53 0.00 -2.39
N VAL A 33 -5.86 -0.97 -3.22
CA VAL A 33 -7.03 -0.96 -4.10
C VAL A 33 -8.02 -2.00 -3.58
N SER A 34 -9.23 -1.59 -3.23
CA SER A 34 -10.25 -2.48 -2.66
C SER A 34 -11.60 -2.24 -3.31
N ASN A 35 -12.37 -3.30 -3.53
CA ASN A 35 -13.78 -3.19 -3.89
C ASN A 35 -14.69 -3.07 -2.65
N GLY A 36 -14.13 -3.20 -1.44
CA GLY A 36 -14.84 -3.17 -0.17
C GLY A 36 -14.42 -2.02 0.75
N GLY A 37 -14.95 -2.02 1.97
CA GLY A 37 -14.57 -1.04 2.99
C GLY A 37 -13.22 -1.38 3.62
N LEU A 38 -12.16 -0.64 3.28
CA LEU A 38 -10.88 -0.74 3.95
C LEU A 38 -10.75 0.31 5.05
N ARG A 39 -10.31 -0.09 6.24
CA ARG A 39 -9.93 0.86 7.28
C ARG A 39 -8.68 1.62 6.82
N PRO A 40 -8.70 2.96 6.76
CA PRO A 40 -7.55 3.71 6.29
C PRO A 40 -6.30 3.48 7.15
N SER A 41 -5.15 3.36 6.49
CA SER A 41 -3.85 3.40 7.16
C SER A 41 -3.59 4.76 7.81
N ARG A 42 -2.82 4.77 8.90
CA ARG A 42 -2.32 5.99 9.56
C ARG A 42 -1.02 6.49 8.95
N ASP A 43 -0.37 5.66 8.12
CA ASP A 43 0.88 5.99 7.46
C ASP A 43 0.61 6.95 6.28
N PRO A 44 1.24 8.14 6.23
CA PRO A 44 1.07 9.07 5.12
C PRO A 44 1.56 8.55 3.76
N MET A 45 2.40 7.51 3.75
CA MET A 45 2.91 6.84 2.54
C MET A 45 1.93 5.80 1.98
N ILE A 46 0.85 5.51 2.71
CA ILE A 46 -0.17 4.53 2.32
C ILE A 46 -1.48 5.24 1.98
N ARG A 47 -1.95 5.00 0.76
CA ARG A 47 -3.24 5.48 0.26
C ARG A 47 -4.20 4.31 0.07
N ASN A 48 -5.49 4.59 0.10
CA ASN A 48 -6.54 3.60 -0.15
C ASN A 48 -7.49 4.17 -1.20
N VAL A 49 -7.84 3.37 -2.21
CA VAL A 49 -8.78 3.70 -3.29
C VAL A 49 -9.75 2.56 -3.55
#